data_AF-A0A519QVS2-F1
#
_entry.id   AF-A0A519QVS2-F1
#
_cell.length_a   1.000
_cell.length_b   1.000
_cell.length_c   1.000
_cell.angle_alpha   90.00
_cell.angle_beta   90.00
_cell.angle_gamma   90.00
#
_symmetry.space_group_name_H-M   'P 1'
#
loop_
_entity.id
_entity.type
_entity.pdbx_description
1 polymer ?
#
loop_
_entity_poly.entity_id
_entity_poly.type
_entity_poly.pdbx_seq_one_letter_code
_entity_poly.pdbx_strand_id
1 'polypeptide(L)'
;MGEVAESLLKHMPDASGFDIPFAELRDRQVAAMNERFQEQVGRIKLVKLRAQDADVTEIAKLEDVIPLLLPHTAYKSYPESFLTEKKWDRLTKWLGTVSAYPTDGVDLSEVREIDDWVEACAKAGLFVACSSGTTGKSAMLVASRKDLDFASQDGINAVQWGSAIRAGDMRTSAGAAGAVAYTHKNAAMGMAMMGAFVDPDAPRFQSGLPPVTVGSLTKMITLRKAIADGTAKPGEIQEYEAETESRQKGLDDAQVRAVEDIIAKRNEKLYITGMWGALYPFAEAVRAKGYGAKDFHPQNGVYLGGGLKRAKLPDDYREFVYETFNLQPEYIYQMYGMQELGSSMPRCQQGQRYHVPPWLVCLPLNKEGDALVPGVGERKVEGRAAFFDLSMDGRWGGVISGDHIEVDYSPCACGNRSPSIADNVYRYSDIEGDDKIGCAGTVDAYVRGLS
;
A
#
# COMPACT_ATOMS: atom_id res chain seq x y z
N MET A 1 19.23 -4.26 -13.59
CA MET A 1 18.24 -5.26 -13.18
C MET A 1 18.57 -6.47 -13.99
N GLY A 2 18.79 -7.61 -13.36
CA GLY A 2 19.25 -8.78 -14.09
C GLY A 2 18.17 -9.39 -14.98
N GLU A 3 18.62 -10.26 -15.89
CA GLU A 3 17.82 -10.80 -16.99
C GLU A 3 16.65 -11.66 -16.48
N VAL A 4 16.79 -12.33 -15.34
CA VAL A 4 15.77 -13.25 -14.84
C VAL A 4 14.57 -12.49 -14.29
N ALA A 5 14.78 -11.48 -13.45
CA ALA A 5 13.71 -10.65 -12.93
C ALA A 5 13.02 -9.85 -14.05
N GLU A 6 13.78 -9.31 -15.01
CA GLU A 6 13.20 -8.63 -16.19
C GLU A 6 12.30 -9.58 -17.00
N SER A 7 12.69 -10.85 -17.12
CA SER A 7 11.88 -11.85 -17.82
C SER A 7 10.53 -12.13 -17.17
N LEU A 8 10.35 -11.86 -15.88
CA LEU A 8 9.07 -11.94 -15.18
C LEU A 8 8.30 -10.61 -15.29
N LEU A 9 8.99 -9.49 -15.16
CA LEU A 9 8.42 -8.14 -15.24
C LEU A 9 7.88 -7.81 -16.64
N LYS A 10 8.40 -8.44 -17.71
CA LYS A 10 7.89 -8.27 -19.09
C LYS A 10 6.41 -8.63 -19.25
N HIS A 11 5.82 -9.35 -18.30
CA HIS A 11 4.39 -9.69 -18.31
C HIS A 11 3.48 -8.53 -17.85
N MET A 12 4.05 -7.44 -17.32
CA MET A 12 3.31 -6.32 -16.74
C MET A 12 2.56 -5.46 -17.78
N PRO A 13 3.16 -5.01 -18.91
CA PRO A 13 2.52 -4.09 -19.85
C PRO A 13 1.13 -4.53 -20.36
N ASP A 14 0.91 -5.84 -20.49
CA ASP A 14 -0.35 -6.43 -20.99
C ASP A 14 -1.07 -7.29 -19.94
N ALA A 15 -0.59 -7.29 -18.68
CA ALA A 15 -1.06 -8.18 -17.62
C ALA A 15 -1.13 -9.67 -18.06
N SER A 16 -0.25 -10.08 -18.98
CA SER A 16 -0.25 -11.42 -19.61
C SER A 16 0.17 -12.53 -18.66
N GLY A 17 0.66 -12.17 -17.47
CA GLY A 17 1.19 -13.08 -16.48
C GLY A 17 0.15 -13.86 -15.69
N PHE A 18 -1.12 -13.45 -15.71
CA PHE A 18 -2.16 -14.05 -14.86
C PHE A 18 -2.64 -15.43 -15.34
N ASP A 19 -2.31 -15.82 -16.58
CA ASP A 19 -2.61 -17.17 -17.09
C ASP A 19 -1.42 -18.15 -16.98
N ILE A 20 -0.40 -17.83 -16.18
CA ILE A 20 0.77 -18.72 -16.01
C ILE A 20 0.63 -19.47 -14.68
N PRO A 21 0.59 -20.82 -14.68
CA PRO A 21 0.50 -21.59 -13.45
C PRO A 21 1.79 -21.50 -12.63
N PHE A 22 1.65 -21.60 -11.30
CA PHE A 22 2.77 -21.48 -10.36
C PHE A 22 3.94 -22.42 -10.66
N ALA A 23 3.64 -23.66 -11.05
CA ALA A 23 4.64 -24.67 -11.36
C ALA A 23 5.59 -24.25 -12.50
N GLU A 24 5.13 -23.40 -13.44
CA GLU A 24 5.95 -22.87 -14.53
C GLU A 24 6.76 -21.62 -14.11
N LEU A 25 6.37 -20.97 -13.01
CA LEU A 25 7.01 -19.75 -12.50
C LEU A 25 8.04 -20.02 -11.40
N ARG A 26 7.83 -21.06 -10.57
CA ARG A 26 8.55 -21.29 -9.31
C ARG A 26 10.07 -21.18 -9.47
N ASP A 27 10.66 -21.94 -10.39
CA ASP A 27 12.11 -21.98 -10.55
C ASP A 27 12.67 -20.63 -11.04
N ARG A 28 11.93 -19.95 -11.92
CA ARG A 28 12.28 -18.59 -12.39
C ARG A 28 12.13 -17.55 -11.29
N GLN A 29 11.14 -17.68 -10.42
CA GLN A 29 10.94 -16.81 -9.26
C GLN A 29 12.05 -16.99 -8.24
N VAL A 30 12.48 -18.22 -7.96
CA VAL A 30 13.63 -18.51 -7.09
C VAL A 30 14.90 -17.90 -7.68
N ALA A 31 15.18 -18.14 -8.96
CA ALA A 31 16.34 -17.56 -9.64
C ALA A 31 16.30 -16.02 -9.63
N ALA A 32 15.13 -15.40 -9.84
CA ALA A 32 14.97 -13.96 -9.78
C ALA A 32 15.14 -13.41 -8.35
N MET A 33 14.68 -14.11 -7.31
CA MET A 33 14.93 -13.71 -5.93
C MET A 33 16.42 -13.77 -5.60
N ASN A 34 17.13 -14.82 -6.06
CA ASN A 34 18.58 -14.90 -5.91
C ASN A 34 19.29 -13.75 -6.62
N GLU A 35 18.90 -13.46 -7.87
CA GLU A 35 19.42 -12.32 -8.62
C GLU A 35 19.25 -11.00 -7.85
N ARG A 36 18.07 -10.76 -7.26
CA ARG A 36 17.84 -9.59 -6.39
C ARG A 36 18.70 -9.58 -5.16
N PHE A 37 18.84 -10.73 -4.53
CA PHE A 37 19.69 -10.88 -3.36
C PHE A 37 21.13 -10.50 -3.68
N GLN A 38 21.72 -11.05 -4.76
CA GLN A 38 23.08 -10.73 -5.17
C GLN A 38 23.24 -9.24 -5.55
N GLU A 39 22.24 -8.62 -6.19
CA GLU A 39 22.25 -7.19 -6.52
C GLU A 39 22.21 -6.29 -5.28
N GLN A 40 21.45 -6.67 -4.25
CA GLN A 40 21.07 -5.78 -3.15
C GLN A 40 21.76 -6.07 -1.81
N VAL A 41 22.27 -7.29 -1.57
CA VAL A 41 22.90 -7.66 -0.28
C VAL A 41 24.11 -6.77 0.04
N GLY A 42 24.87 -6.34 -0.97
CA GLY A 42 25.98 -5.41 -0.78
C GLY A 42 25.54 -3.95 -0.55
N ARG A 43 24.31 -3.59 -0.91
CA ARG A 43 23.79 -2.22 -0.89
C ARG A 43 22.93 -1.93 0.34
N ILE A 44 22.10 -2.88 0.74
CA ILE A 44 21.16 -2.74 1.86
C ILE A 44 21.78 -3.35 3.11
N LYS A 45 22.23 -2.49 4.04
CA LYS A 45 22.96 -2.93 5.25
C LYS A 45 22.17 -3.93 6.10
N LEU A 46 20.86 -3.71 6.26
CA LEU A 46 20.00 -4.61 7.02
C LEU A 46 19.91 -6.01 6.39
N VAL A 47 19.79 -6.10 5.06
CA VAL A 47 19.75 -7.38 4.33
C VAL A 47 21.10 -8.08 4.43
N LYS A 48 22.21 -7.34 4.31
CA LYS A 48 23.57 -7.89 4.51
C LYS A 48 23.72 -8.56 5.87
N LEU A 49 23.31 -7.87 6.93
CA LEU A 49 23.44 -8.38 8.30
C LEU A 49 22.55 -9.61 8.50
N ARG A 50 21.30 -9.57 8.02
CA ARG A 50 20.37 -10.71 8.04
C ARG A 50 20.95 -11.94 7.33
N ALA A 51 21.55 -11.74 6.16
CA ALA A 51 22.18 -12.81 5.41
C ALA A 51 23.38 -13.42 6.16
N GLN A 52 24.19 -12.58 6.82
CA GLN A 52 25.30 -13.04 7.64
C GLN A 52 24.84 -13.83 8.87
N ASP A 53 23.80 -13.35 9.57
CA ASP A 53 23.27 -14.03 10.76
C ASP A 53 22.59 -15.36 10.45
N ALA A 54 22.01 -15.49 9.25
CA ALA A 54 21.33 -16.69 8.80
C ALA A 54 22.21 -17.60 7.93
N ASP A 55 23.49 -17.28 7.76
CA ASP A 55 24.43 -17.98 6.86
C ASP A 55 23.91 -18.16 5.41
N VAL A 56 23.15 -17.17 4.91
CA VAL A 56 22.58 -17.17 3.56
C VAL A 56 23.54 -16.49 2.59
N THR A 57 24.07 -17.25 1.64
CA THR A 57 24.92 -16.74 0.54
C THR A 57 24.27 -16.86 -0.83
N GLU A 58 23.18 -17.63 -0.93
CA GLU A 58 22.42 -17.90 -2.14
C GLU A 58 20.96 -18.23 -1.78
N ILE A 59 20.02 -17.86 -2.67
CA ILE A 59 18.62 -18.30 -2.60
C ILE A 59 18.43 -19.40 -3.66
N ALA A 60 18.48 -20.66 -3.25
CA ALA A 60 18.32 -21.83 -4.14
C ALA A 60 16.91 -22.43 -4.10
N LYS A 61 16.11 -22.05 -3.10
CA LYS A 61 14.69 -22.43 -2.93
C LYS A 61 13.92 -21.35 -2.18
N LEU A 62 12.59 -21.48 -2.14
CA LEU A 62 11.71 -20.48 -1.50
C LEU A 62 12.02 -20.32 0.00
N GLU A 63 12.43 -21.39 0.67
CA GLU A 63 12.74 -21.40 2.09
C GLU A 63 13.93 -20.49 2.44
N ASP A 64 14.89 -20.34 1.52
CA ASP A 64 16.14 -19.61 1.79
C ASP A 64 15.90 -18.09 1.91
N VAL A 65 14.81 -17.56 1.35
CA VAL A 65 14.49 -16.13 1.45
C VAL A 65 13.79 -15.76 2.75
N ILE A 66 13.18 -16.73 3.45
CA ILE A 66 12.43 -16.50 4.70
C ILE A 66 13.21 -15.68 5.74
N PRO A 67 14.46 -16.02 6.12
CA PRO A 67 15.22 -15.24 7.10
C PRO A 67 15.57 -13.83 6.63
N LEU A 68 15.48 -13.57 5.32
CA LEU A 68 15.74 -12.27 4.70
C LEU A 68 14.48 -11.41 4.60
N LEU A 69 13.28 -11.96 4.82
CA LEU A 69 12.04 -11.18 4.78
C LEU A 69 12.00 -10.19 5.95
N LEU A 70 11.55 -8.96 5.65
CA LEU A 70 11.44 -7.91 6.65
C LEU A 70 9.99 -7.83 7.17
N PRO A 71 9.75 -7.90 8.49
CA PRO A 71 8.43 -7.62 9.01
C PRO A 71 8.03 -6.19 8.67
N HIS A 72 6.74 -5.94 8.49
CA HIS A 72 6.20 -4.59 8.22
C HIS A 72 6.59 -3.54 9.29
N THR A 73 7.08 -3.98 10.46
CA THR A 73 7.64 -3.14 11.52
C THR A 73 9.10 -2.71 11.29
N ALA A 74 9.86 -3.37 10.41
CA ALA A 74 11.25 -3.05 10.13
C ALA A 74 11.46 -1.59 9.71
N TYR A 75 10.53 -1.05 8.94
CA TYR A 75 10.53 0.34 8.49
C TYR A 75 10.09 1.35 9.56
N LYS A 76 9.86 0.89 10.80
CA LYS A 76 9.57 1.68 12.01
C LYS A 76 10.71 1.57 13.05
N SER A 77 11.81 0.91 12.71
CA SER A 77 12.89 0.55 13.65
C SER A 77 13.74 1.75 14.11
N TYR A 78 13.65 2.90 13.45
CA TYR A 78 14.35 4.12 13.87
C TYR A 78 13.98 4.50 15.31
N PRO A 79 14.91 4.98 16.16
CA PRO A 79 14.58 5.51 17.48
C PRO A 79 13.55 6.65 17.41
N GLU A 80 12.57 6.63 18.32
CA GLU A 80 11.51 7.67 18.33
C GLU A 80 12.08 9.06 18.62
N SER A 81 13.15 9.11 19.40
CA SER A 81 13.92 10.33 19.68
C SER A 81 14.41 11.04 18.43
N PHE A 82 14.56 10.33 17.29
CA PHE A 82 14.97 10.99 16.05
C PHE A 82 13.89 11.93 15.53
N LEU A 83 12.61 11.63 15.79
CA LEU A 83 11.50 12.51 15.43
C LEU A 83 11.26 13.56 16.51
N THR A 84 11.16 13.17 17.78
CA THR A 84 10.81 14.11 18.86
C THR A 84 11.90 15.15 19.10
N GLU A 85 13.17 14.79 18.90
CA GLU A 85 14.32 15.71 19.02
C GLU A 85 14.81 16.23 17.66
N LYS A 86 14.06 15.98 16.57
CA LYS A 86 14.36 16.48 15.23
C LYS A 86 15.79 16.16 14.73
N LYS A 87 16.27 14.94 15.02
CA LYS A 87 17.61 14.46 14.61
C LYS A 87 17.56 13.94 13.17
N TRP A 88 17.35 14.84 12.22
CA TRP A 88 17.20 14.54 10.79
C TRP A 88 18.45 13.89 10.20
N ASP A 89 19.64 14.23 10.71
CA ASP A 89 20.91 13.60 10.34
C ASP A 89 20.91 12.10 10.68
N ARG A 90 20.44 11.75 11.88
CA ARG A 90 20.35 10.36 12.33
C ARG A 90 19.24 9.59 11.62
N LEU A 91 18.11 10.26 11.36
CA LEU A 91 17.03 9.67 10.58
C LEU A 91 17.47 9.34 9.14
N THR A 92 18.24 10.24 8.53
CA THR A 92 18.82 10.03 7.19
C THR A 92 19.84 8.89 7.18
N LYS A 93 20.70 8.81 8.21
CA LYS A 93 21.63 7.68 8.38
C LYS A 93 20.89 6.35 8.55
N TRP A 94 19.81 6.34 9.35
CA TRP A 94 18.93 5.18 9.51
C TRP A 94 18.29 4.78 8.18
N LEU A 95 17.78 5.73 7.40
CA LEU A 95 17.19 5.45 6.09
C LEU A 95 18.19 4.72 5.17
N GLY A 96 19.46 5.12 5.21
CA GLY A 96 20.55 4.45 4.50
C GLY A 96 20.88 3.03 4.96
N THR A 97 20.28 2.52 6.05
CA THR A 97 20.41 1.10 6.46
C THR A 97 19.39 0.20 5.76
N VAL A 98 18.26 0.78 5.33
CA VAL A 98 17.12 0.09 4.69
C VAL A 98 16.91 0.48 3.22
N SER A 99 17.72 1.42 2.71
CA SER A 99 17.76 1.88 1.32
C SER A 99 18.79 1.10 0.50
N ALA A 100 18.48 0.84 -0.76
CA ALA A 100 19.45 0.35 -1.75
C ALA A 100 20.30 1.48 -2.38
N TYR A 101 19.85 2.73 -2.23
CA TYR A 101 20.50 3.92 -2.74
C TYR A 101 21.18 4.72 -1.62
N PRO A 102 22.32 5.37 -1.89
CA PRO A 102 23.00 6.22 -0.91
C PRO A 102 22.12 7.38 -0.41
N THR A 103 22.33 7.77 0.85
CA THR A 103 21.58 8.86 1.51
C THR A 103 22.46 10.03 1.91
N ASP A 104 23.74 10.00 1.55
CA ASP A 104 24.75 11.04 1.80
C ASP A 104 24.51 12.31 0.97
N GLY A 105 23.78 12.20 -0.16
CA GLY A 105 23.38 13.33 -0.99
C GLY A 105 22.15 14.12 -0.51
N VAL A 106 21.56 13.76 0.64
CA VAL A 106 20.38 14.48 1.19
C VAL A 106 20.84 15.76 1.89
N ASP A 107 20.45 16.92 1.35
CA ASP A 107 20.73 18.22 1.94
C ASP A 107 19.77 18.52 3.11
N LEU A 108 20.34 18.64 4.30
CA LEU A 108 19.60 18.88 5.54
C LEU A 108 19.65 20.34 6.02
N SER A 109 20.28 21.25 5.27
CA SER A 109 20.52 22.64 5.70
C SER A 109 19.23 23.42 6.00
N GLU A 110 18.16 23.18 5.24
CA GLU A 110 16.86 23.85 5.40
C GLU A 110 15.78 22.96 6.05
N VAL A 111 16.16 21.79 6.59
CA VAL A 111 15.21 20.83 7.15
C VAL A 111 14.85 21.19 8.60
N ARG A 112 13.59 21.56 8.85
CA ARG A 112 13.09 21.94 10.19
C ARG A 112 12.08 20.96 10.74
N GLU A 113 11.24 20.42 9.86
CA GLU A 113 10.20 19.42 10.16
C GLU A 113 10.33 18.18 9.27
N ILE A 114 9.59 17.13 9.60
CA ILE A 114 9.62 15.86 8.85
C ILE A 114 9.18 16.03 7.38
N ASP A 115 8.28 16.97 7.09
CA ASP A 115 7.83 17.22 5.72
C ASP A 115 8.95 17.85 4.88
N ASP A 116 9.78 18.74 5.47
CA ASP A 116 10.99 19.26 4.82
C ASP A 116 12.01 18.14 4.56
N TRP A 117 12.13 17.20 5.50
CA TRP A 117 13.02 16.05 5.35
C TRP A 117 12.57 15.11 4.23
N VAL A 118 11.26 14.84 4.11
CA VAL A 118 10.70 14.05 3.01
C VAL A 118 10.95 14.72 1.66
N GLU A 119 10.83 16.05 1.60
CA GLU A 119 11.13 16.83 0.40
C GLU A 119 12.63 16.84 0.06
N ALA A 120 13.50 16.98 1.06
CA ALA A 120 14.95 16.87 0.88
C ALA A 120 15.38 15.50 0.36
N CYS A 121 14.77 14.42 0.87
CA CYS A 121 14.98 13.07 0.35
C CYS A 121 14.54 12.97 -1.11
N ALA A 122 13.37 13.50 -1.45
CA ALA A 122 12.85 13.45 -2.83
C ALA A 122 13.74 14.22 -3.81
N LYS A 123 14.29 15.38 -3.42
CA LYS A 123 15.29 16.13 -4.20
C LYS A 123 16.58 15.34 -4.44
N ALA A 124 16.96 14.49 -3.49
CA ALA A 124 18.08 13.55 -3.63
C ALA A 124 17.72 12.25 -4.38
N GLY A 125 16.48 12.11 -4.89
CA GLY A 125 16.03 10.93 -5.63
C GLY A 125 15.49 9.79 -4.75
N LEU A 126 15.28 10.03 -3.46
CA LEU A 126 14.75 9.07 -2.48
C LEU A 126 13.30 9.42 -2.12
N PHE A 127 12.34 8.68 -2.64
CA PHE A 127 10.92 8.97 -2.44
C PHE A 127 10.40 8.24 -1.21
N VAL A 128 10.40 8.91 -0.06
CA VAL A 128 9.93 8.33 1.20
C VAL A 128 8.42 8.40 1.30
N ALA A 129 7.78 7.24 1.49
CA ALA A 129 6.37 7.14 1.86
C ALA A 129 6.24 6.89 3.36
N CYS A 130 5.28 7.58 4.00
CA CYS A 130 5.01 7.45 5.43
C CYS A 130 3.61 6.90 5.66
N SER A 131 3.50 5.79 6.41
CA SER A 131 2.19 5.22 6.74
C SER A 131 1.45 6.08 7.79
N SER A 132 0.14 6.22 7.67
CA SER A 132 -0.70 6.78 8.75
C SER A 132 -0.61 5.88 9.98
N GLY A 133 0.13 6.29 11.01
CA GLY A 133 0.32 5.55 12.26
C GLY A 133 -0.99 5.40 13.03
N THR A 134 -1.80 4.39 12.72
CA THR A 134 -3.06 4.11 13.43
C THR A 134 -2.84 3.43 14.78
N THR A 135 -1.61 2.99 15.10
CA THR A 135 -1.26 2.29 16.35
C THR A 135 0.14 2.61 16.90
N GLY A 136 0.88 3.56 16.33
CA GLY A 136 2.24 3.87 16.78
C GLY A 136 3.08 4.60 15.73
N LYS A 137 4.40 4.46 15.83
CA LYS A 137 5.40 5.07 14.94
C LYS A 137 5.11 4.78 13.45
N SER A 138 5.25 5.80 12.62
CA SER A 138 5.09 5.73 11.16
C SER A 138 6.14 4.82 10.53
N ALA A 139 5.77 3.96 9.57
CA ALA A 139 6.76 3.31 8.72
C ALA A 139 7.28 4.32 7.70
N MET A 140 8.61 4.35 7.50
CA MET A 140 9.27 5.14 6.45
C MET A 140 9.79 4.21 5.37
N LEU A 141 9.13 4.26 4.23
CA LEU A 141 9.29 3.35 3.11
C LEU A 141 9.96 4.09 1.96
N VAL A 142 11.28 3.91 1.80
CA VAL A 142 12.03 4.52 0.70
C VAL A 142 11.73 3.81 -0.63
N ALA A 143 11.57 4.59 -1.69
CA ALA A 143 11.38 4.11 -3.05
C ALA A 143 12.29 4.91 -4.00
N SER A 144 12.69 4.29 -5.11
CA SER A 144 13.39 4.95 -6.20
C SER A 144 12.40 5.56 -7.20
N ARG A 145 12.92 6.30 -8.20
CA ARG A 145 12.10 6.71 -9.35
C ARG A 145 11.55 5.50 -10.10
N LYS A 146 12.36 4.45 -10.27
CA LYS A 146 11.97 3.23 -10.97
C LYS A 146 10.80 2.53 -10.28
N ASP A 147 10.81 2.49 -8.94
CA ASP A 147 9.71 1.94 -8.15
C ASP A 147 8.40 2.71 -8.40
N LEU A 148 8.47 4.04 -8.45
CA LEU A 148 7.31 4.91 -8.73
C LEU A 148 6.77 4.70 -10.14
N ASP A 149 7.66 4.65 -11.13
CA ASP A 149 7.29 4.46 -12.53
C ASP A 149 6.66 3.08 -12.75
N PHE A 150 7.24 2.03 -12.13
CA PHE A 150 6.69 0.68 -12.17
C PHE A 150 5.31 0.61 -11.53
N ALA A 151 5.14 1.10 -10.29
CA ALA A 151 3.87 1.07 -9.58
C ALA A 151 2.77 1.87 -10.31
N SER A 152 3.15 2.95 -11.00
CA SER A 152 2.23 3.76 -11.80
C SER A 152 1.73 2.99 -13.02
N GLN A 153 2.62 2.32 -13.75
CA GLN A 153 2.26 1.54 -14.92
C GLN A 153 1.49 0.26 -14.55
N ASP A 154 1.93 -0.45 -13.50
CA ASP A 154 1.24 -1.63 -12.97
C ASP A 154 -0.17 -1.28 -12.51
N GLY A 155 -0.35 -0.15 -11.80
CA GLY A 155 -1.68 0.30 -11.38
C GLY A 155 -2.66 0.53 -12.54
N ILE A 156 -2.20 1.09 -13.65
CA ILE A 156 -3.01 1.25 -14.87
C ILE A 156 -3.37 -0.12 -15.44
N ASN A 157 -2.39 -1.00 -15.62
CA ASN A 157 -2.60 -2.31 -16.23
C ASN A 157 -3.48 -3.22 -15.38
N ALA A 158 -3.32 -3.16 -14.06
CA ALA A 158 -4.15 -3.90 -13.12
C ALA A 158 -5.62 -3.45 -13.19
N VAL A 159 -5.90 -2.13 -13.27
CA VAL A 159 -7.28 -1.63 -13.48
C VAL A 159 -7.87 -2.16 -14.78
N GLN A 160 -7.11 -2.09 -15.88
CA GLN A 160 -7.58 -2.56 -17.18
C GLN A 160 -7.82 -4.07 -17.22
N TRP A 161 -7.04 -4.85 -16.47
CA TRP A 161 -7.21 -6.30 -16.37
C TRP A 161 -8.38 -6.68 -15.45
N GLY A 162 -8.48 -6.04 -14.27
CA GLY A 162 -9.45 -6.38 -13.24
C GLY A 162 -10.85 -5.81 -13.49
N SER A 163 -11.02 -4.93 -14.48
CA SER A 163 -12.29 -4.29 -14.81
C SER A 163 -12.44 -4.05 -16.31
N ALA A 164 -13.58 -3.49 -16.73
CA ALA A 164 -13.88 -3.01 -18.07
C ALA A 164 -13.46 -1.54 -18.28
N ILE A 165 -12.83 -0.90 -17.28
CA ILE A 165 -12.28 0.46 -17.42
C ILE A 165 -11.05 0.42 -18.35
N ARG A 166 -10.99 1.31 -19.34
CA ARG A 166 -9.88 1.38 -20.30
C ARG A 166 -9.22 2.75 -20.29
N ALA A 167 -7.92 2.77 -20.54
CA ALA A 167 -7.21 4.01 -20.77
C ALA A 167 -7.86 4.74 -21.97
N GLY A 168 -8.11 6.04 -21.81
CA GLY A 168 -8.85 6.83 -22.80
C GLY A 168 -10.38 6.73 -22.69
N ASP A 169 -10.94 6.14 -21.62
CA ASP A 169 -12.39 6.18 -21.36
C ASP A 169 -12.94 7.60 -21.11
N MET A 170 -12.06 8.59 -20.83
CA MET A 170 -12.39 9.99 -20.60
C MET A 170 -13.50 10.17 -19.54
N ARG A 171 -13.34 9.49 -18.40
CA ARG A 171 -14.32 9.50 -17.30
C ARG A 171 -14.25 10.81 -16.51
N THR A 172 -15.31 11.11 -15.79
CA THR A 172 -15.36 12.24 -14.86
C THR A 172 -15.00 11.77 -13.45
N SER A 173 -14.00 12.39 -12.81
CA SER A 173 -13.62 12.00 -11.45
C SER A 173 -14.66 12.41 -10.41
N ALA A 174 -14.89 11.53 -9.44
CA ALA A 174 -15.73 11.77 -8.28
C ALA A 174 -15.24 10.96 -7.07
N GLY A 175 -15.71 11.29 -5.87
CA GLY A 175 -15.38 10.53 -4.66
C GLY A 175 -15.68 11.32 -3.39
N ALA A 176 -15.63 10.63 -2.26
CA ALA A 176 -15.75 11.25 -0.96
C ALA A 176 -14.65 12.30 -0.74
N ALA A 177 -14.95 13.35 0.02
CA ALA A 177 -13.92 14.28 0.47
C ALA A 177 -12.96 13.53 1.41
N GLY A 178 -11.75 13.28 0.94
CA GLY A 178 -10.72 12.62 1.71
C GLY A 178 -9.49 13.51 1.82
N ALA A 179 -8.93 13.61 3.01
CA ALA A 179 -7.57 14.05 3.17
C ALA A 179 -6.66 12.82 2.94
N VAL A 180 -6.10 12.70 1.74
CA VAL A 180 -5.14 11.63 1.42
C VAL A 180 -3.78 12.02 1.98
N ALA A 181 -3.09 11.05 2.60
CA ALA A 181 -1.70 11.24 3.01
C ALA A 181 -0.82 11.52 1.80
N TYR A 182 -0.21 12.70 1.78
CA TYR A 182 0.71 13.06 0.71
C TYR A 182 1.99 12.25 0.86
N THR A 183 2.27 11.45 -0.15
CA THR A 183 3.58 10.85 -0.38
C THR A 183 3.86 10.95 -1.87
N HIS A 184 5.14 11.05 -2.24
CA HIS A 184 5.55 11.09 -3.64
C HIS A 184 5.04 9.87 -4.43
N LYS A 185 5.01 8.69 -3.78
CA LYS A 185 4.45 7.46 -4.37
C LYS A 185 2.95 7.58 -4.64
N ASN A 186 2.15 7.97 -3.65
CA ASN A 186 0.70 8.13 -3.82
C ASN A 186 0.37 9.20 -4.86
N ALA A 187 1.12 10.30 -4.88
CA ALA A 187 0.95 11.37 -5.86
C ALA A 187 1.27 10.88 -7.29
N ALA A 188 2.39 10.19 -7.49
CA ALA A 188 2.77 9.64 -8.79
C ALA A 188 1.72 8.64 -9.32
N MET A 189 1.34 7.67 -8.49
CA MET A 189 0.32 6.68 -8.86
C MET A 189 -1.03 7.35 -9.13
N GLY A 190 -1.48 8.25 -8.25
CA GLY A 190 -2.74 8.97 -8.42
C GLY A 190 -2.77 9.80 -9.70
N MET A 191 -1.69 10.50 -10.02
CA MET A 191 -1.56 11.25 -11.27
C MET A 191 -1.59 10.33 -12.50
N ALA A 192 -0.89 9.20 -12.46
CA ALA A 192 -0.87 8.24 -13.56
C ALA A 192 -2.26 7.66 -13.84
N MET A 193 -2.98 7.22 -12.80
CA MET A 193 -4.33 6.68 -12.95
C MET A 193 -5.33 7.74 -13.44
N MET A 194 -5.26 8.96 -12.90
CA MET A 194 -6.10 10.06 -13.37
C MET A 194 -5.79 10.40 -14.83
N GLY A 195 -4.51 10.44 -15.22
CA GLY A 195 -4.12 10.69 -16.61
C GLY A 195 -4.54 9.58 -17.58
N ALA A 196 -4.64 8.33 -17.11
CA ALA A 196 -5.05 7.21 -17.94
C ALA A 196 -6.58 7.17 -18.17
N PHE A 197 -7.38 7.40 -17.12
CA PHE A 197 -8.80 7.07 -17.14
C PHE A 197 -9.75 8.27 -17.11
N VAL A 198 -9.28 9.44 -16.68
CA VAL A 198 -10.10 10.63 -16.45
C VAL A 198 -9.84 11.67 -17.53
N ASP A 199 -10.91 12.31 -17.98
CA ASP A 199 -10.83 13.44 -18.90
C ASP A 199 -10.03 14.60 -18.24
N PRO A 200 -8.92 15.06 -18.83
CA PRO A 200 -8.14 16.18 -18.30
C PRO A 200 -8.94 17.49 -18.23
N ASP A 201 -9.95 17.67 -19.09
CA ASP A 201 -10.80 18.87 -19.15
C ASP A 201 -12.01 18.79 -18.21
N ALA A 202 -12.34 17.58 -17.71
CA ALA A 202 -13.47 17.41 -16.80
C ALA A 202 -13.22 18.11 -15.45
N PRO A 203 -14.22 18.83 -14.90
CA PRO A 203 -14.09 19.50 -13.61
C PRO A 203 -13.76 18.51 -12.49
N ARG A 204 -12.66 18.74 -11.76
CA ARG A 204 -12.27 17.94 -10.61
C ARG A 204 -12.77 18.56 -9.33
N PHE A 205 -13.32 17.73 -8.44
CA PHE A 205 -13.67 18.20 -7.11
C PHE A 205 -12.42 18.65 -6.35
N GLN A 206 -12.39 19.92 -5.95
CA GLN A 206 -11.35 20.46 -5.08
C GLN A 206 -11.90 20.56 -3.66
N SER A 207 -11.42 19.69 -2.77
CA SER A 207 -11.86 19.71 -1.37
C SER A 207 -11.49 21.00 -0.65
N GLY A 208 -10.44 21.70 -1.11
CA GLY A 208 -9.87 22.86 -0.42
C GLY A 208 -9.16 22.48 0.89
N LEU A 209 -9.06 21.18 1.18
CA LEU A 209 -8.38 20.68 2.37
C LEU A 209 -6.88 20.60 2.11
N PRO A 210 -6.04 21.04 3.07
CA PRO A 210 -4.61 20.77 2.99
C PRO A 210 -4.38 19.25 2.99
N PRO A 211 -3.40 18.74 2.23
CA PRO A 211 -3.03 17.33 2.29
C PRO A 211 -2.64 16.91 3.71
N VAL A 212 -2.85 15.65 4.05
CA VAL A 212 -2.36 15.12 5.33
C VAL A 212 -0.86 14.96 5.22
N THR A 213 -0.13 15.82 5.89
CA THR A 213 1.33 15.78 5.91
C THR A 213 1.83 14.71 6.86
N VAL A 214 3.07 14.27 6.69
CA VAL A 214 3.72 13.34 7.61
C VAL A 214 3.90 14.00 8.99
N GLY A 215 4.14 15.31 9.01
CA GLY A 215 4.17 16.11 10.23
C GLY A 215 2.89 16.03 11.03
N SER A 216 1.73 16.20 10.37
CA SER A 216 0.43 16.13 11.06
C SER A 216 0.17 14.75 11.70
N LEU A 217 0.57 13.67 11.03
CA LEU A 217 0.45 12.30 11.56
C LEU A 217 1.42 12.06 12.72
N THR A 218 2.63 12.60 12.62
CA THR A 218 3.67 12.47 13.65
C THR A 218 3.29 13.24 14.92
N LYS A 219 2.75 14.46 14.78
CA LYS A 219 2.29 15.31 15.90
C LYS A 219 1.24 14.62 16.77
N MET A 220 0.32 13.86 16.17
CA MET A 220 -0.65 13.04 16.90
C MET A 220 0.04 12.00 17.79
N ILE A 221 1.07 11.31 17.27
CA ILE A 221 1.78 10.26 17.99
C ILE A 221 2.56 10.87 19.16
N THR A 222 3.30 11.95 18.90
CA THR A 222 4.12 12.61 19.93
C THR A 222 3.27 13.18 21.05
N LEU A 223 2.11 13.78 20.74
CA LEU A 223 1.20 14.30 21.75
C LEU A 223 0.57 13.19 22.60
N ARG A 224 0.07 12.10 21.97
CA ARG A 224 -0.49 10.95 22.72
C ARG A 224 0.50 10.38 23.72
N LYS A 225 1.77 10.31 23.33
CA LYS A 225 2.85 9.89 24.22
C LYS A 225 3.09 10.89 25.35
N ALA A 226 3.20 12.18 25.03
CA ALA A 226 3.39 13.21 26.06
C ALA A 226 2.26 13.21 27.10
N ILE A 227 1.02 12.92 26.67
CA ILE A 227 -0.14 12.74 27.56
C ILE A 227 0.06 11.50 28.45
N ALA A 228 0.44 10.35 27.88
CA ALA A 228 0.68 9.12 28.62
C ALA A 228 1.83 9.25 29.63
N ASP A 229 2.88 9.98 29.26
CA ASP A 229 4.06 10.25 30.10
C ASP A 229 3.82 11.40 31.12
N GLY A 230 2.64 12.05 31.08
CA GLY A 230 2.31 13.18 31.96
C GLY A 230 3.13 14.45 31.71
N THR A 231 3.72 14.59 30.52
CA THR A 231 4.61 15.70 30.13
C THR A 231 3.97 16.69 29.16
N ALA A 232 2.79 16.37 28.59
CA ALA A 232 2.07 17.27 27.69
C ALA A 232 1.64 18.56 28.40
N LYS A 233 1.93 19.72 27.80
CA LYS A 233 1.49 21.00 28.34
C LYS A 233 0.00 21.20 28.01
N PRO A 234 -0.81 21.79 28.91
CA PRO A 234 -2.22 22.07 28.65
C PRO A 234 -2.47 22.86 27.36
N GLY A 235 -1.60 23.81 27.02
CA GLY A 235 -1.69 24.57 25.76
C GLY A 235 -1.48 23.71 24.51
N GLU A 236 -0.58 22.72 24.55
CA GLU A 236 -0.33 21.80 23.41
C GLU A 236 -1.54 20.90 23.16
N ILE A 237 -2.24 20.49 24.21
CA ILE A 237 -3.49 19.72 24.12
C ILE A 237 -4.59 20.59 23.50
N GLN A 238 -4.78 21.81 24.01
CA GLN A 238 -5.80 22.74 23.49
C GLN A 238 -5.56 23.11 22.03
N GLU A 239 -4.32 23.40 21.64
CA GLU A 239 -3.97 23.68 20.24
C GLU A 239 -4.28 22.47 19.33
N TYR A 240 -3.97 21.26 19.78
CA TYR A 240 -4.24 20.05 19.02
C TYR A 240 -5.74 19.75 18.92
N GLU A 241 -6.50 19.93 20.00
CA GLU A 241 -7.97 19.79 19.99
C GLU A 241 -8.60 20.78 19.01
N ALA A 242 -8.18 22.06 19.05
CA ALA A 242 -8.65 23.08 18.13
C ALA A 242 -8.26 22.78 16.66
N GLU A 243 -7.04 22.31 16.41
CA GLU A 243 -6.60 21.89 15.07
C GLU A 243 -7.42 20.70 14.55
N THR A 244 -7.69 19.72 15.42
CA THR A 244 -8.49 18.53 15.10
C THR A 244 -9.94 18.91 14.81
N GLU A 245 -10.55 19.76 15.63
CA GLU A 245 -11.93 20.24 15.45
C GLU A 245 -12.07 21.04 14.14
N SER A 246 -11.15 21.99 13.91
CA SER A 246 -11.11 22.78 12.67
C SER A 246 -10.97 21.89 11.44
N ARG A 247 -10.10 20.89 11.50
CA ARG A 247 -9.90 19.92 10.41
C ARG A 247 -11.11 19.03 10.19
N GLN A 248 -11.76 18.57 11.26
CA GLN A 248 -12.99 17.78 11.17
C GLN A 248 -14.11 18.60 10.53
N LYS A 249 -14.32 19.84 10.97
CA LYS A 249 -15.28 20.75 10.36
C LYS A 249 -14.99 21.00 8.88
N GLY A 250 -13.72 21.22 8.53
CA GLY A 250 -13.31 21.37 7.13
C GLY A 250 -13.62 20.12 6.30
N LEU A 251 -13.38 18.93 6.84
CA LEU A 251 -13.74 17.65 6.22
C LEU A 251 -15.25 17.52 6.02
N ASP A 252 -16.05 17.84 7.04
CA ASP A 252 -17.50 17.77 6.98
C ASP A 252 -18.05 18.73 5.90
N ASP A 253 -17.57 19.97 5.87
CA ASP A 253 -17.95 20.97 4.86
C ASP A 253 -17.53 20.52 3.44
N ALA A 254 -16.33 19.95 3.30
CA ALA A 254 -15.86 19.40 2.03
C ALA A 254 -16.69 18.18 1.59
N GLN A 255 -17.11 17.34 2.54
CA GLN A 255 -17.93 16.17 2.27
C GLN A 255 -19.30 16.57 1.72
N VAL A 256 -19.93 17.60 2.27
CA VAL A 256 -21.18 18.17 1.72
C VAL A 256 -20.98 18.60 0.27
N ARG A 257 -19.91 19.34 -0.03
CA ARG A 257 -19.61 19.75 -1.42
C ARG A 257 -19.29 18.59 -2.34
N ALA A 258 -18.61 17.55 -1.85
CA ALA A 258 -18.33 16.34 -2.62
C ALA A 258 -19.62 15.58 -2.99
N VAL A 259 -20.60 15.57 -2.08
CA VAL A 259 -21.93 14.97 -2.33
C VAL A 259 -22.66 15.75 -3.43
N GLU A 260 -22.66 17.08 -3.35
CA GLU A 260 -23.26 17.91 -4.40
C GLU A 260 -22.53 17.75 -5.75
N ASP A 261 -21.20 17.65 -5.73
CA ASP A 261 -20.38 17.46 -6.95
C ASP A 261 -20.70 16.14 -7.65
N ILE A 262 -20.72 15.01 -6.93
CA ILE A 262 -21.03 13.71 -7.53
C ILE A 262 -22.48 13.65 -8.03
N ILE A 263 -23.43 14.28 -7.31
CA ILE A 263 -24.83 14.39 -7.74
C ILE A 263 -24.91 15.23 -9.01
N ALA A 264 -24.21 16.36 -9.11
CA ALA A 264 -24.22 17.20 -10.29
C ALA A 264 -23.69 16.46 -11.54
N LYS A 265 -22.74 15.54 -11.35
CA LYS A 265 -22.10 14.74 -12.40
C LYS A 265 -22.76 13.37 -12.62
N ARG A 266 -23.86 13.05 -11.94
CA ARG A 266 -24.46 11.70 -11.91
C ARG A 266 -24.75 11.07 -13.28
N ASN A 267 -25.02 11.89 -14.30
CA ASN A 267 -25.30 11.43 -15.66
C ASN A 267 -24.03 11.15 -16.49
N GLU A 268 -22.86 11.57 -16.00
CA GLU A 268 -21.57 11.34 -16.64
C GLU A 268 -21.03 9.94 -16.33
N LYS A 269 -20.07 9.46 -17.13
CA LYS A 269 -19.31 8.25 -16.80
C LYS A 269 -18.33 8.54 -15.68
N LEU A 270 -18.68 8.18 -14.45
CA LEU A 270 -17.83 8.48 -13.30
C LEU A 270 -16.62 7.54 -13.20
N TYR A 271 -15.53 8.07 -12.63
CA TYR A 271 -14.41 7.32 -12.07
C TYR A 271 -14.32 7.65 -10.58
N ILE A 272 -14.91 6.79 -9.77
CA ILE A 272 -15.00 6.92 -8.32
C ILE A 272 -13.77 6.28 -7.69
N THR A 273 -13.10 6.96 -6.76
CA THR A 273 -11.98 6.38 -6.02
C THR A 273 -12.27 6.42 -4.52
N GLY A 274 -11.95 5.35 -3.80
CA GLY A 274 -12.13 5.37 -2.36
C GLY A 274 -11.84 4.05 -1.64
N MET A 275 -11.88 4.15 -0.31
CA MET A 275 -11.89 3.01 0.60
C MET A 275 -13.30 2.83 1.16
N TRP A 276 -13.66 1.60 1.53
CA TRP A 276 -14.99 1.26 2.02
C TRP A 276 -15.50 2.13 3.17
N GLY A 277 -14.65 2.41 4.17
CA GLY A 277 -15.02 3.23 5.32
C GLY A 277 -15.37 4.69 4.99
N ALA A 278 -14.92 5.22 3.85
CA ALA A 278 -15.27 6.56 3.38
C ALA A 278 -16.40 6.54 2.33
N LEU A 279 -16.47 5.48 1.51
CA LEU A 279 -17.48 5.37 0.46
C LEU A 279 -18.87 5.06 1.00
N TYR A 280 -18.99 4.24 2.06
CA TYR A 280 -20.28 3.93 2.66
C TYR A 280 -21.00 5.18 3.21
N PRO A 281 -20.42 5.99 4.12
CA PRO A 281 -21.10 7.20 4.61
C PRO A 281 -21.31 8.25 3.50
N PHE A 282 -20.47 8.26 2.46
CA PHE A 282 -20.69 9.08 1.28
C PHE A 282 -21.92 8.65 0.49
N ALA A 283 -22.13 7.35 0.30
CA ALA A 283 -23.33 6.79 -0.31
C ALA A 283 -24.58 7.11 0.52
N GLU A 284 -24.51 7.01 1.86
CA GLU A 284 -25.62 7.38 2.74
C GLU A 284 -26.02 8.84 2.54
N ALA A 285 -25.05 9.75 2.46
CA ALA A 285 -25.31 11.17 2.24
C ALA A 285 -25.95 11.45 0.87
N VAL A 286 -25.56 10.71 -0.18
CA VAL A 286 -26.19 10.80 -1.51
C VAL A 286 -27.62 10.28 -1.49
N ARG A 287 -27.88 9.13 -0.85
CA ARG A 287 -29.25 8.60 -0.69
C ARG A 287 -30.14 9.53 0.13
N ALA A 288 -29.59 10.17 1.16
CA ALA A 288 -30.32 11.16 1.97
C ALA A 288 -30.79 12.38 1.14
N LYS A 289 -30.10 12.68 0.03
CA LYS A 289 -30.50 13.71 -0.94
C LYS A 289 -31.53 13.22 -1.97
N GLY A 290 -31.95 11.95 -1.89
CA GLY A 290 -32.97 11.35 -2.74
C GLY A 290 -32.45 10.73 -4.04
N TYR A 291 -31.13 10.56 -4.19
CA TYR A 291 -30.50 9.98 -5.37
C TYR A 291 -30.05 8.53 -5.12
N GLY A 292 -30.13 7.69 -6.14
CA GLY A 292 -29.63 6.30 -6.10
C GLY A 292 -29.39 5.74 -7.49
N ALA A 293 -29.25 4.42 -7.64
CA ALA A 293 -28.84 3.77 -8.90
C ALA A 293 -29.55 4.30 -10.16
N LYS A 294 -30.86 4.52 -10.10
CA LYS A 294 -31.66 5.00 -11.25
C LYS A 294 -31.20 6.36 -11.80
N ASP A 295 -30.53 7.16 -10.98
CA ASP A 295 -30.11 8.53 -11.29
C ASP A 295 -28.65 8.59 -11.77
N PHE A 296 -27.90 7.49 -11.62
CA PHE A 296 -26.47 7.41 -11.94
C PHE A 296 -26.22 6.63 -13.24
N HIS A 297 -25.21 7.05 -14.01
CA HIS A 297 -24.84 6.41 -15.26
C HIS A 297 -24.46 4.92 -15.06
N PRO A 298 -24.93 3.98 -15.90
CA PRO A 298 -24.73 2.54 -15.70
C PRO A 298 -23.30 2.04 -15.94
N GLN A 299 -22.44 2.87 -16.54
CA GLN A 299 -21.02 2.56 -16.73
C GLN A 299 -20.10 3.28 -15.74
N ASN A 300 -20.60 3.63 -14.55
CA ASN A 300 -19.75 4.20 -13.51
C ASN A 300 -18.68 3.21 -13.09
N GLY A 301 -17.43 3.66 -13.11
CA GLY A 301 -16.27 2.90 -12.69
C GLY A 301 -15.86 3.25 -11.28
N VAL A 302 -15.37 2.27 -10.54
CA VAL A 302 -14.83 2.49 -9.20
C VAL A 302 -13.48 1.79 -9.02
N TYR A 303 -12.55 2.51 -8.41
CA TYR A 303 -11.31 1.98 -7.89
C TYR A 303 -11.44 1.81 -6.37
N LEU A 304 -11.46 0.55 -5.93
CA LEU A 304 -11.57 0.13 -4.54
C LEU A 304 -10.26 -0.46 -4.07
N GLY A 305 -9.55 0.30 -3.23
CA GLY A 305 -8.34 -0.15 -2.56
C GLY A 305 -8.52 -0.22 -1.06
N GLY A 306 -7.77 -1.12 -0.41
CA GLY A 306 -7.70 -1.23 1.05
C GLY A 306 -8.92 -1.89 1.69
N GLY A 307 -8.69 -2.50 2.87
CA GLY A 307 -9.74 -3.13 3.67
C GLY A 307 -10.54 -2.12 4.52
N LEU A 308 -11.33 -2.64 5.46
CA LEU A 308 -12.20 -1.84 6.34
C LEU A 308 -11.43 -0.94 7.32
N LYS A 309 -10.13 -1.18 7.57
CA LYS A 309 -9.30 -0.37 8.50
C LYS A 309 -10.00 -0.06 9.83
N ARG A 310 -10.58 -1.08 10.48
CA ARG A 310 -11.37 -1.01 11.72
C ARG A 310 -12.73 -0.30 11.62
N ALA A 311 -13.14 0.17 10.45
CA ALA A 311 -14.50 0.64 10.23
C ALA A 311 -15.47 -0.53 10.47
N LYS A 312 -16.47 -0.29 11.32
CA LYS A 312 -17.59 -1.21 11.50
C LYS A 312 -18.69 -0.76 10.55
N LEU A 313 -18.82 -1.46 9.44
CA LEU A 313 -19.86 -1.22 8.45
C LEU A 313 -20.94 -2.32 8.57
N PRO A 314 -22.18 -2.05 8.18
CA PRO A 314 -23.23 -3.08 8.05
C PRO A 314 -22.79 -4.22 7.12
N ASP A 315 -23.36 -5.42 7.23
CA ASP A 315 -22.96 -6.56 6.40
C ASP A 315 -23.18 -6.32 4.89
N ASP A 316 -24.17 -5.49 4.54
CA ASP A 316 -24.59 -5.14 3.17
C ASP A 316 -23.93 -3.85 2.63
N TYR A 317 -22.88 -3.36 3.28
CA TYR A 317 -22.24 -2.08 2.91
C TYR A 317 -21.77 -2.04 1.44
N ARG A 318 -21.36 -3.18 0.87
CA ARG A 318 -20.89 -3.27 -0.52
C ARG A 318 -22.07 -3.07 -1.47
N GLU A 319 -23.12 -3.84 -1.27
CA GLU A 319 -24.38 -3.80 -2.02
C GLU A 319 -24.99 -2.40 -1.96
N PHE A 320 -25.03 -1.81 -0.77
CA PHE A 320 -25.52 -0.45 -0.56
C PHE A 320 -24.77 0.58 -1.41
N VAL A 321 -23.43 0.52 -1.43
CA VAL A 321 -22.60 1.41 -2.26
C VAL A 321 -22.84 1.15 -3.75
N TYR A 322 -22.90 -0.11 -4.17
CA TYR A 322 -23.13 -0.49 -5.57
C TYR A 322 -24.48 0.03 -6.09
N GLU A 323 -25.54 -0.19 -5.35
CA GLU A 323 -26.89 0.28 -5.65
C GLU A 323 -27.06 1.79 -5.52
N THR A 324 -26.16 2.49 -4.82
CA THR A 324 -26.22 3.96 -4.76
C THR A 324 -25.66 4.58 -6.03
N PHE A 325 -24.50 4.11 -6.48
CA PHE A 325 -23.76 4.72 -7.59
C PHE A 325 -23.96 4.01 -8.94
N ASN A 326 -24.87 3.05 -9.02
CA ASN A 326 -25.14 2.23 -10.21
C ASN A 326 -23.89 1.48 -10.72
N LEU A 327 -23.14 0.88 -9.80
CA LEU A 327 -21.89 0.19 -10.12
C LEU A 327 -22.19 -1.22 -10.63
N GLN A 328 -21.92 -1.44 -11.93
CA GLN A 328 -21.99 -2.77 -12.52
C GLN A 328 -20.70 -3.53 -12.21
N PRO A 329 -20.76 -4.85 -11.92
CA PRO A 329 -19.60 -5.66 -11.53
C PRO A 329 -18.39 -5.46 -12.43
N GLU A 330 -18.57 -5.45 -13.75
CA GLU A 330 -17.49 -5.28 -14.71
C GLU A 330 -16.70 -3.96 -14.57
N TYR A 331 -17.26 -2.89 -14.00
CA TYR A 331 -16.58 -1.62 -13.79
C TYR A 331 -16.04 -1.43 -12.36
N ILE A 332 -16.11 -2.47 -11.54
CA ILE A 332 -15.59 -2.46 -10.17
C ILE A 332 -14.18 -3.03 -10.17
N TYR A 333 -13.18 -2.17 -10.04
CA TYR A 333 -11.83 -2.60 -9.76
C TYR A 333 -11.61 -2.72 -8.26
N GLN A 334 -11.29 -3.91 -7.78
CA GLN A 334 -10.90 -4.18 -6.40
C GLN A 334 -9.54 -4.87 -6.38
N MET A 335 -8.70 -4.54 -5.40
CA MET A 335 -7.36 -5.12 -5.30
C MET A 335 -6.91 -5.40 -3.87
N TYR A 336 -6.04 -6.40 -3.74
CA TYR A 336 -5.25 -6.64 -2.55
C TYR A 336 -3.83 -6.08 -2.75
N GLY A 337 -3.24 -5.54 -1.68
CA GLY A 337 -1.94 -4.89 -1.72
C GLY A 337 -1.61 -4.20 -0.40
N MET A 338 -0.43 -3.60 -0.32
CA MET A 338 0.06 -2.89 0.87
C MET A 338 1.12 -1.86 0.46
N GLN A 339 1.45 -0.92 1.35
CA GLN A 339 2.38 0.18 1.03
C GLN A 339 3.81 -0.31 0.76
N GLU A 340 4.15 -1.45 1.38
CA GLU A 340 5.41 -2.16 1.27
C GLU A 340 5.63 -2.73 -0.15
N LEU A 341 4.57 -3.05 -0.89
CA LEU A 341 4.62 -3.58 -2.25
C LEU A 341 4.56 -2.48 -3.31
N GLY A 342 5.22 -2.71 -4.44
CA GLY A 342 5.08 -1.90 -5.66
C GLY A 342 3.91 -2.37 -6.53
N SER A 343 3.56 -3.65 -6.41
CA SER A 343 2.59 -4.34 -7.27
C SER A 343 1.17 -4.42 -6.70
N SER A 344 0.18 -4.43 -7.58
CA SER A 344 -1.24 -4.67 -7.25
C SER A 344 -1.65 -6.11 -7.52
N MET A 345 -2.50 -6.69 -6.66
CA MET A 345 -3.14 -7.99 -6.91
C MET A 345 -4.62 -7.76 -7.24
N PRO A 346 -4.99 -7.66 -8.53
CA PRO A 346 -6.36 -7.37 -8.93
C PRO A 346 -7.30 -8.54 -8.67
N ARG A 347 -8.52 -8.25 -8.19
CA ARG A 347 -9.58 -9.24 -8.04
C ARG A 347 -10.24 -9.51 -9.39
N CYS A 348 -10.33 -10.78 -9.78
CA CYS A 348 -11.08 -11.14 -10.98
C CYS A 348 -12.60 -11.10 -10.74
N GLN A 349 -13.37 -10.80 -11.77
CA GLN A 349 -14.83 -10.66 -11.68
C GLN A 349 -15.56 -11.99 -11.45
N GLN A 350 -15.18 -13.03 -12.21
CA GLN A 350 -15.89 -14.32 -12.20
C GLN A 350 -15.52 -15.18 -10.99
N GLY A 351 -14.22 -15.30 -10.71
CA GLY A 351 -13.74 -16.13 -9.60
C GLY A 351 -13.68 -15.40 -8.26
N GLN A 352 -13.76 -14.07 -8.26
CA GLN A 352 -13.70 -13.24 -7.05
C GLN A 352 -12.42 -13.42 -6.21
N ARG A 353 -11.33 -13.89 -6.83
CA ARG A 353 -10.01 -14.07 -6.21
C ARG A 353 -9.02 -13.00 -6.68
N TYR A 354 -8.11 -12.58 -5.81
CA TYR A 354 -7.01 -11.66 -6.12
C TYR A 354 -5.87 -12.41 -6.80
N HIS A 355 -5.58 -12.10 -8.05
CA HIS A 355 -4.53 -12.81 -8.78
C HIS A 355 -3.14 -12.24 -8.46
N VAL A 356 -2.19 -13.13 -8.19
CA VAL A 356 -0.79 -12.77 -7.91
C VAL A 356 -0.02 -12.71 -9.23
N PRO A 357 0.59 -11.56 -9.60
CA PRO A 357 1.34 -11.44 -10.85
C PRO A 357 2.70 -12.19 -10.77
N PRO A 358 3.31 -12.58 -11.92
CA PRO A 358 4.54 -13.39 -11.93
C PRO A 358 5.75 -12.80 -11.20
N TRP A 359 5.84 -11.48 -11.13
CA TRP A 359 6.95 -10.78 -10.45
C TRP A 359 6.72 -10.59 -8.94
N LEU A 360 5.56 -10.99 -8.41
CA LEU A 360 5.26 -10.99 -6.99
C LEU A 360 5.26 -12.43 -6.47
N VAL A 361 6.26 -12.80 -5.68
CA VAL A 361 6.35 -14.15 -5.11
C VAL A 361 5.54 -14.19 -3.83
N CYS A 362 4.46 -14.98 -3.79
CA CYS A 362 3.67 -15.19 -2.57
C CYS A 362 4.26 -16.33 -1.74
N LEU A 363 4.52 -16.06 -0.47
CA LEU A 363 5.16 -16.95 0.49
C LEU A 363 4.23 -17.11 1.71
N PRO A 364 3.25 -18.03 1.69
CA PRO A 364 2.39 -18.27 2.84
C PRO A 364 3.21 -18.88 3.98
N LEU A 365 3.37 -18.15 5.08
CA LEU A 365 4.15 -18.57 6.24
C LEU A 365 3.25 -19.12 7.35
N ASN A 366 3.84 -19.87 8.28
CA ASN A 366 3.20 -20.14 9.56
C ASN A 366 2.91 -18.83 10.32
N LYS A 367 2.17 -18.95 11.43
CA LYS A 367 1.74 -17.79 12.21
C LYS A 367 2.92 -16.98 12.75
N GLU A 368 4.01 -17.63 13.11
CA GLU A 368 5.24 -17.04 13.64
C GLU A 368 6.03 -16.27 12.56
N GLY A 369 5.83 -16.61 11.28
CA GLY A 369 6.50 -15.99 10.14
C GLY A 369 7.92 -16.49 9.92
N ASP A 370 8.26 -17.69 10.37
CA ASP A 370 9.62 -18.27 10.29
C ASP A 370 9.73 -19.55 9.44
N ALA A 371 8.61 -20.07 8.94
CA ALA A 371 8.59 -21.21 8.03
C ALA A 371 7.47 -21.09 6.99
N LEU A 372 7.68 -21.60 5.78
CA LEU A 372 6.61 -21.81 4.80
C LEU A 372 5.63 -22.85 5.33
N VAL A 373 4.35 -22.65 5.07
CA VAL A 373 3.34 -23.68 5.35
C VAL A 373 3.54 -24.89 4.43
N PRO A 374 3.23 -26.12 4.86
CA PRO A 374 3.25 -27.28 3.98
C PRO A 374 2.29 -27.11 2.78
N GLY A 375 2.65 -27.66 1.62
CA GLY A 375 1.77 -27.70 0.43
C GLY A 375 1.80 -26.46 -0.47
N VAL A 376 2.76 -25.54 -0.30
CA VAL A 376 2.95 -24.40 -1.23
C VAL A 376 3.12 -24.91 -2.67
N GLY A 377 2.25 -24.42 -3.56
CA GLY A 377 2.22 -24.79 -4.96
C GLY A 377 1.32 -25.97 -5.31
N GLU A 378 0.60 -26.54 -4.33
CA GLU A 378 -0.33 -27.66 -4.56
C GLU A 378 -1.75 -27.15 -4.89
N ARG A 379 -2.67 -27.17 -3.91
CA ARG A 379 -4.05 -26.68 -4.06
C ARG A 379 -4.25 -25.41 -3.25
N LYS A 380 -4.88 -25.55 -2.09
CA LYS A 380 -5.17 -24.47 -1.17
C LYS A 380 -4.25 -24.56 0.03
N VAL A 381 -3.66 -23.44 0.40
CA VAL A 381 -2.89 -23.29 1.64
C VAL A 381 -3.32 -22.01 2.34
N GLU A 382 -3.29 -22.04 3.66
CA GLU A 382 -3.61 -20.91 4.51
C GLU A 382 -2.38 -20.56 5.35
N GLY A 383 -2.13 -19.27 5.52
CA GLY A 383 -0.98 -18.82 6.30
C GLY A 383 -0.90 -17.31 6.42
N ARG A 384 0.12 -16.87 7.16
CA ARG A 384 0.50 -15.46 7.21
C ARG A 384 1.02 -15.03 5.84
N ALA A 385 0.50 -13.92 5.34
CA ALA A 385 0.92 -13.40 4.06
C ALA A 385 2.33 -12.80 4.14
N ALA A 386 3.25 -13.37 3.38
CA ALA A 386 4.52 -12.76 3.05
C ALA A 386 4.71 -12.73 1.53
N PHE A 387 5.52 -11.78 1.09
CA PHE A 387 5.73 -11.52 -0.32
C PHE A 387 7.17 -11.15 -0.61
N PHE A 388 7.63 -11.46 -1.82
CA PHE A 388 8.82 -10.86 -2.41
C PHE A 388 8.44 -10.15 -3.70
N ASP A 389 8.53 -8.82 -3.72
CA ASP A 389 8.26 -8.03 -4.92
C ASP A 389 9.54 -7.83 -5.74
N LEU A 390 9.62 -8.53 -6.88
CA LEU A 390 10.79 -8.49 -7.77
C LEU A 390 10.90 -7.17 -8.55
N SER A 391 9.86 -6.32 -8.53
CA SER A 391 9.90 -5.01 -9.17
C SER A 391 10.69 -3.98 -8.35
N MET A 392 10.84 -4.21 -7.05
CA MET A 392 11.41 -3.25 -6.10
C MET A 392 12.93 -3.14 -6.24
N ASP A 393 13.41 -1.91 -6.39
CA ASP A 393 14.85 -1.61 -6.41
C ASP A 393 15.30 -0.53 -5.41
N GLY A 394 14.41 0.31 -4.89
CA GLY A 394 14.74 1.34 -3.90
C GLY A 394 15.01 0.80 -2.50
N ARG A 395 14.45 -0.38 -2.19
CA ARG A 395 14.55 -1.08 -0.91
C ARG A 395 14.38 -2.59 -1.13
N TRP A 396 14.55 -3.36 -0.07
CA TRP A 396 14.33 -4.80 -0.09
C TRP A 396 12.87 -5.13 -0.42
N GLY A 397 12.67 -6.04 -1.38
CA GLY A 397 11.34 -6.45 -1.85
C GLY A 397 10.63 -7.48 -0.96
N GLY A 398 11.34 -8.10 -0.01
CA GLY A 398 10.83 -9.14 0.87
C GLY A 398 10.13 -8.57 2.11
N VAL A 399 8.83 -8.88 2.30
CA VAL A 399 8.02 -8.40 3.41
C VAL A 399 7.19 -9.50 4.08
N ILE A 400 7.05 -9.45 5.41
CA ILE A 400 6.08 -10.22 6.20
C ILE A 400 4.99 -9.28 6.71
N SER A 401 3.74 -9.58 6.36
CA SER A 401 2.58 -8.79 6.77
C SER A 401 1.93 -9.30 8.06
N GLY A 402 0.98 -8.52 8.58
CA GLY A 402 0.07 -8.92 9.66
C GLY A 402 -1.19 -9.66 9.19
N ASP A 403 -1.30 -9.93 7.89
CA ASP A 403 -2.51 -10.47 7.27
C ASP A 403 -2.44 -12.02 7.22
N HIS A 404 -3.60 -12.66 7.36
CA HIS A 404 -3.84 -14.05 7.04
C HIS A 404 -4.46 -14.15 5.64
N ILE A 405 -3.98 -15.08 4.83
CA ILE A 405 -4.46 -15.32 3.47
C ILE A 405 -4.73 -16.81 3.23
N GLU A 406 -5.71 -17.09 2.37
CA GLU A 406 -5.88 -18.39 1.71
C GLU A 406 -5.42 -18.25 0.26
N VAL A 407 -4.39 -19.01 -0.13
CA VAL A 407 -3.86 -19.04 -1.51
C VAL A 407 -4.33 -20.31 -2.19
N ASP A 408 -4.91 -20.17 -3.38
CA ASP A 408 -5.26 -21.28 -4.26
C ASP A 408 -4.39 -21.25 -5.52
N TYR A 409 -3.64 -22.34 -5.73
CA TYR A 409 -2.79 -22.59 -6.89
C TYR A 409 -3.53 -23.29 -8.04
N SER A 410 -4.80 -23.66 -7.83
CA SER A 410 -5.65 -24.25 -8.86
C SER A 410 -6.19 -23.19 -9.83
N PRO A 411 -6.45 -23.54 -11.10
CA PRO A 411 -7.08 -22.63 -12.07
C PRO A 411 -8.35 -21.97 -11.53
N CYS A 412 -8.49 -20.69 -11.82
CA CYS A 412 -9.62 -19.87 -11.38
C CYS A 412 -10.84 -20.11 -12.25
N ALA A 413 -12.03 -19.91 -11.69
CA ALA A 413 -13.28 -19.90 -12.46
C ALA A 413 -13.29 -18.80 -13.55
N CYS A 414 -12.42 -17.79 -13.44
CA CYS A 414 -12.23 -16.78 -14.49
C CYS A 414 -11.35 -17.27 -15.67
N GLY A 415 -10.84 -18.50 -15.62
CA GLY A 415 -9.98 -19.10 -16.65
C GLY A 415 -8.48 -18.92 -16.42
N ASN A 416 -8.08 -17.92 -15.63
CA ASN A 416 -6.66 -17.66 -15.32
C ASN A 416 -6.07 -18.69 -14.37
N ARG A 417 -4.81 -19.05 -14.60
CA ARG A 417 -4.09 -20.13 -13.90
C ARG A 417 -3.05 -19.69 -12.87
N SER A 418 -2.80 -18.38 -12.71
CA SER A 418 -1.88 -17.89 -11.68
C SER A 418 -2.36 -18.25 -10.27
N PRO A 419 -1.45 -18.30 -9.27
CA PRO A 419 -1.86 -18.28 -7.87
C PRO A 419 -2.83 -17.12 -7.61
N SER A 420 -3.78 -17.35 -6.72
CA SER A 420 -4.74 -16.32 -6.35
C SER A 420 -5.17 -16.44 -4.90
N ILE A 421 -5.44 -15.30 -4.27
CA ILE A 421 -5.81 -15.17 -2.87
C ILE A 421 -7.33 -15.01 -2.77
N ALA A 422 -7.97 -15.72 -1.85
CA ALA A 422 -9.40 -15.57 -1.61
C ALA A 422 -9.77 -14.21 -0.99
N ASP A 423 -10.99 -13.72 -1.23
CA ASP A 423 -11.50 -12.45 -0.65
C ASP A 423 -11.99 -12.61 0.80
N ASN A 424 -11.16 -13.26 1.64
CA ASN A 424 -11.40 -13.52 3.07
C ASN A 424 -10.22 -13.07 3.95
N VAL A 425 -9.39 -12.15 3.44
CA VAL A 425 -8.20 -11.64 4.12
C VAL A 425 -8.57 -10.93 5.42
N TYR A 426 -7.90 -11.28 6.52
CA TYR A 426 -8.05 -10.63 7.83
C TYR A 426 -6.69 -10.41 8.49
N ARG A 427 -6.63 -9.60 9.55
CA ARG A 427 -5.41 -9.38 10.33
C ARG A 427 -5.38 -10.20 11.61
N TYR A 428 -4.23 -10.79 11.93
CA TYR A 428 -4.04 -11.49 13.20
C TYR A 428 -4.32 -10.59 14.41
N SER A 429 -3.90 -9.32 14.34
CA SER A 429 -4.15 -8.33 15.41
C SER A 429 -5.63 -8.07 15.69
N ASP A 430 -6.50 -8.25 14.69
CA ASP A 430 -7.92 -7.95 14.82
C ASP A 430 -8.68 -9.07 15.55
N ILE A 431 -8.11 -10.27 15.60
CA ILE A 431 -8.66 -11.44 16.28
C ILE A 431 -8.01 -11.65 17.65
N GLU A 432 -6.69 -11.49 17.74
CA GLU A 432 -5.92 -11.92 18.93
C GLU A 432 -5.31 -10.76 19.75
N GLY A 433 -5.40 -9.52 19.25
CA GLY A 433 -4.98 -8.31 19.96
C GLY A 433 -3.48 -7.96 19.89
N ASP A 434 -2.58 -8.94 19.70
CA ASP A 434 -1.14 -8.72 19.53
C ASP A 434 -0.59 -9.50 18.32
N ASP A 435 0.15 -8.83 17.44
CA ASP A 435 0.75 -9.42 16.23
C ASP A 435 2.27 -9.52 16.40
N LYS A 436 2.72 -10.65 16.96
CA LYS A 436 4.15 -10.93 17.16
C LYS A 436 4.70 -11.72 15.99
N ILE A 437 5.49 -11.05 15.14
CA ILE A 437 6.30 -11.70 14.11
C ILE A 437 7.66 -12.06 14.73
N GLY A 438 8.05 -13.33 14.69
CA GLY A 438 9.18 -13.86 15.47
C GLY A 438 10.50 -13.12 15.27
N CYS A 439 10.77 -12.65 14.04
CA CYS A 439 12.02 -11.98 13.70
C CYS A 439 12.04 -10.45 13.98
N ALA A 440 10.92 -9.86 14.39
CA ALA A 440 10.76 -8.41 14.55
C ALA A 440 11.64 -7.82 15.67
N GLY A 441 11.75 -8.52 16.81
CA GLY A 441 12.59 -8.08 17.93
C GLY A 441 14.07 -7.97 17.56
N THR A 442 14.55 -8.90 16.73
CA THR A 442 15.95 -8.90 16.27
C THR A 442 16.19 -7.79 15.24
N VAL A 443 15.22 -7.44 14.38
CA VAL A 443 15.34 -6.29 13.44
C VAL A 443 15.51 -4.99 14.22
N ASP A 444 14.66 -4.78 15.22
CA ASP A 444 14.70 -3.57 16.04
C ASP A 444 16.02 -3.42 16.81
N ALA A 445 16.58 -4.53 17.30
CA ALA A 445 17.88 -4.55 17.97
C ALA A 445 19.03 -4.18 17.01
N TYR A 446 19.04 -4.75 15.81
CA TYR A 446 20.10 -4.50 14.82
C TYR A 446 20.13 -3.06 14.34
N VAL A 447 18.96 -2.50 14.05
CA VAL A 447 18.89 -1.16 13.50
C VAL A 447 19.25 -0.10 14.55
N ARG A 448 18.94 -0.34 15.83
CA ARG A 448 19.42 0.50 16.93
C ARG A 448 20.94 0.44 17.13
N GLY A 449 21.58 -0.69 16.80
CA GLY A 449 23.03 -0.86 16.87
C GLY A 449 23.80 -0.22 15.71
N LEU A 450 23.13 0.06 14.58
CA LEU A 450 23.71 0.66 13.37
C LEU A 450 23.47 2.18 13.26
N SER A 451 22.64 2.76 14.13
CA SER A 451 22.19 4.17 14.10
C SER A 451 23.03 5.13 14.93
#